data_AF-A0A961K7S1-F1
#
_entry.id   AF-A0A961K7S1-F1
#
_cell.length_a   1.000
_cell.length_b   1.000
_cell.length_c   1.000
_cell.angle_alpha   90.00
_cell.angle_beta   90.00
_cell.angle_gamma   90.00
#
_symmetry.space_group_name_H-M   'P 1'
#
loop_
_entity.id
_entity.type
_entity.pdbx_description
1 polymer ?
#
loop_
_entity_poly.entity_id
_entity_poly.type
_entity_poly.pdbx_seq_one_letter_code
_entity_poly.pdbx_strand_id
1 'polypeptide(L)'
;MPKNQTVSCPAGTPTQLTDNAVSAARVIGSQDFHLCATIGTTPPVSTDGSVMLLPWSVLTADLALGDLFPGVGTSVYLWAWPLSGAVDVSVSHV
;
A
#
# COMPACT_ATOMS: atom_id res chain seq x y z
N MET A 1 -15.13 -0.37 -3.94
CA MET A 1 -15.59 1.03 -4.05
C MET A 1 -14.42 1.79 -4.62
N PRO A 2 -14.62 2.51 -5.73
CA PRO A 2 -13.52 3.22 -6.35
C PRO A 2 -13.02 4.33 -5.44
N LYS A 3 -11.70 4.42 -5.31
CA LYS A 3 -11.03 5.44 -4.51
C LYS A 3 -9.88 5.97 -5.33
N ASN A 4 -9.75 7.29 -5.41
CA ASN A 4 -8.62 7.96 -6.04
C ASN A 4 -8.27 9.19 -5.19
N GLN A 5 -7.31 9.04 -4.31
CA GLN A 5 -6.95 10.09 -3.35
C GLN A 5 -5.47 10.08 -3.01
N THR A 6 -4.99 11.20 -2.48
CA THR A 6 -3.69 11.28 -1.84
C THR A 6 -3.87 11.18 -0.32
N VAL A 7 -3.10 10.30 0.32
CA VAL A 7 -3.10 10.06 1.76
C VAL A 7 -1.76 10.48 2.34
N SER A 8 -1.78 11.35 3.34
CA SER A 8 -0.56 11.69 4.07
C SER A 8 -0.27 10.62 5.11
N CYS A 9 0.89 9.97 4.99
CA CYS A 9 1.31 8.84 5.79
C CYS A 9 2.47 9.27 6.69
N PRO A 10 2.27 9.43 8.01
CA PRO A 10 3.34 9.81 8.93
C PRO A 10 4.42 8.74 9.04
N ALA A 11 5.64 9.18 9.37
CA ALA A 11 6.77 8.28 9.58
C ALA A 11 6.55 7.34 10.79
N GLY A 12 6.96 6.09 10.65
CA GLY A 12 6.99 5.10 11.71
C GLY A 12 5.67 4.38 11.97
N THR A 13 4.56 4.79 11.36
CA THR A 13 3.25 4.14 11.55
C THR A 13 2.59 3.70 10.23
N PRO A 14 2.04 2.47 10.17
CA PRO A 14 1.28 2.03 9.00
C PRO A 14 -0.01 2.86 8.84
N THR A 15 -0.24 3.32 7.61
CA THR A 15 -1.44 4.08 7.23
C THR A 15 -2.23 3.31 6.18
N GLN A 16 -3.52 3.08 6.44
CA GLN A 16 -4.38 2.34 5.52
C GLN A 16 -4.66 3.16 4.25
N LEU A 17 -4.48 2.55 3.08
CA LEU A 17 -4.71 3.20 1.79
C LEU A 17 -6.10 2.87 1.23
N THR A 18 -6.54 1.62 1.36
CA THR A 18 -7.81 1.13 0.79
C THR A 18 -8.86 0.90 1.86
N ASP A 19 -10.11 1.31 1.61
CA ASP A 19 -11.21 1.12 2.58
C ASP A 19 -11.78 -0.30 2.56
N ASN A 20 -11.52 -1.04 1.49
CA ASN A 20 -11.92 -2.43 1.29
C ASN A 20 -10.73 -3.25 0.79
N ALA A 21 -10.85 -4.58 0.87
CA ALA A 21 -9.91 -5.48 0.22
C ALA A 21 -9.99 -5.33 -1.30
N VAL A 22 -8.84 -5.17 -1.95
CA VAL A 22 -8.69 -4.97 -3.39
C VAL A 22 -7.74 -6.01 -3.98
N SER A 23 -7.97 -6.42 -5.22
CA SER A 23 -7.08 -7.35 -5.94
C SER A 23 -6.02 -6.63 -6.78
N ALA A 24 -6.22 -5.34 -7.06
CA ALA A 24 -5.32 -4.49 -7.83
C ALA A 24 -5.48 -3.02 -7.39
N ALA A 25 -4.38 -2.25 -7.43
CA ALA A 25 -4.39 -0.82 -7.16
C ALA A 25 -3.18 -0.14 -7.81
N ARG A 26 -3.36 1.10 -8.26
CA ARG A 26 -2.25 1.98 -8.60
C ARG A 26 -1.79 2.72 -7.36
N VAL A 27 -0.49 2.70 -7.06
CA VAL A 27 0.09 3.36 -5.88
C VAL A 27 1.36 4.12 -6.27
N ILE A 28 1.50 5.35 -5.79
CA ILE A 28 2.67 6.21 -5.98
C ILE A 28 2.94 6.98 -4.69
N GLY A 29 4.19 6.99 -4.22
CA GLY A 29 4.64 7.80 -3.08
C GLY A 29 5.53 8.97 -3.49
N SER A 30 5.44 10.09 -2.77
CA SER A 30 6.34 11.24 -2.94
C SER A 30 7.77 10.98 -2.44
N GLN A 31 7.96 10.00 -1.56
CA GLN A 31 9.25 9.48 -1.08
C GLN A 31 9.19 7.94 -0.99
N ASP A 32 10.26 7.31 -0.48
CA ASP A 32 10.30 5.88 -0.26
C ASP A 32 9.41 5.44 0.91
N PHE A 33 8.77 4.29 0.75
CA PHE A 33 7.97 3.67 1.81
C PHE A 33 7.79 2.17 1.56
N HIS A 34 7.47 1.44 2.63
CA HIS A 34 7.06 0.05 2.53
C HIS A 34 5.57 -0.04 2.21
N LEU A 35 5.23 -0.68 1.09
CA LEU A 35 3.86 -1.08 0.79
C LEU A 35 3.61 -2.47 1.39
N CYS A 36 2.67 -2.54 2.33
CA CYS A 36 2.29 -3.76 3.03
C CYS A 36 0.86 -4.18 2.65
N ALA A 37 0.56 -5.46 2.82
CA ALA A 37 -0.75 -6.03 2.57
C ALA A 37 -1.24 -6.89 3.75
N THR A 38 -2.52 -6.81 4.06
CA THR A 38 -3.18 -7.64 5.08
C THR A 38 -4.52 -8.18 4.58
N ILE A 39 -5.00 -9.28 5.16
CA ILE A 39 -6.31 -9.87 4.83
C ILE A 39 -7.51 -9.16 5.46
N GLY A 40 -7.26 -8.31 6.46
CA GLY A 40 -8.27 -7.57 7.19
C GLY A 40 -7.80 -6.15 7.52
N THR A 41 -8.60 -5.42 8.28
CA THR A 41 -8.35 -4.02 8.66
C THR A 41 -7.37 -3.86 9.81
N THR A 42 -6.78 -4.95 10.30
CA THR A 42 -5.71 -4.87 11.30
C THR A 42 -4.42 -4.37 10.64
N PRO A 43 -3.79 -3.28 11.14
CA PRO A 43 -2.53 -2.80 10.60
C PRO A 43 -1.41 -3.85 10.70
N PRO A 44 -0.43 -3.84 9.77
CA PRO A 44 0.76 -4.67 9.89
C PRO A 44 1.60 -4.27 11.11
N VAL A 45 2.25 -5.25 11.75
CA VAL A 45 3.11 -5.03 12.94
C VAL A 45 4.61 -5.13 12.63
N SER A 46 4.97 -5.60 11.44
CA SER A 46 6.32 -5.54 10.87
C SER A 46 6.26 -5.24 9.36
N THR A 47 7.40 -4.87 8.78
CA THR A 47 7.55 -4.67 7.34
C THR A 47 7.99 -5.95 6.60
N ASP A 48 7.95 -7.11 7.27
CA ASP A 48 8.33 -8.38 6.66
C ASP A 48 7.35 -8.74 5.53
N GLY A 49 7.89 -9.11 4.36
CA GLY A 49 7.09 -9.39 3.17
C GLY A 49 6.48 -8.15 2.51
N SER A 50 6.83 -6.94 2.96
CA SER A 50 6.48 -5.71 2.27
C SER A 50 7.28 -5.50 0.99
N VAL A 51 6.78 -4.64 0.12
CA VAL A 51 7.49 -4.19 -1.08
C VAL A 51 7.94 -2.75 -0.88
N MET A 52 9.24 -2.51 -1.02
CA MET A 52 9.76 -1.14 -0.99
C MET A 52 9.42 -0.44 -2.30
N LEU A 53 8.68 0.67 -2.21
CA LEU A 53 8.49 1.58 -3.33
C LEU A 53 9.45 2.75 -3.18
N LEU A 54 10.25 3.00 -4.23
CA LEU A 54 11.13 4.16 -4.30
C LEU A 54 10.33 5.43 -4.63
N PRO A 55 10.89 6.63 -4.37
CA PRO A 55 10.21 7.88 -4.67
C PRO A 55 9.74 7.90 -6.13
N TRP A 56 8.47 8.25 -6.35
CA TRP A 56 7.84 8.37 -7.66
C TRP A 56 7.76 7.07 -8.47
N SER A 57 8.09 5.92 -7.88
CA SER A 57 7.83 4.62 -8.48
C SER A 57 6.33 4.37 -8.54
N VAL A 58 5.90 3.76 -9.64
CA VAL A 58 4.48 3.50 -9.89
C VAL A 58 4.25 2.00 -9.78
N LEU A 59 3.46 1.61 -8.78
CA LEU A 59 2.76 0.33 -8.83
C LEU A 59 1.60 0.48 -9.81
N THR A 60 1.56 -0.35 -10.85
CA THR A 60 0.56 -0.26 -11.91
C THR A 60 -0.73 -0.98 -11.51
N ALA A 61 -1.88 -0.47 -11.97
CA ALA A 61 -3.20 -1.03 -11.62
C ALA A 61 -3.52 -2.38 -12.29
N ASP A 62 -2.68 -2.85 -13.21
CA ASP A 62 -2.81 -4.14 -13.88
C ASP A 62 -2.03 -5.26 -13.17
N LEU A 63 -1.17 -4.93 -12.20
CA LEU A 63 -0.48 -5.93 -11.40
C LEU A 63 -1.42 -6.53 -10.35
N ALA A 64 -1.55 -7.85 -10.35
CA ALA A 64 -2.30 -8.55 -9.32
C ALA A 64 -1.55 -8.48 -7.97
N LEU A 65 -2.23 -8.00 -6.93
CA LEU A 65 -1.63 -7.87 -5.60
C LEU A 65 -1.31 -9.22 -4.96
N GLY A 66 -1.98 -10.30 -5.38
CA GLY A 66 -1.66 -11.65 -4.94
C GLY A 66 -0.29 -12.15 -5.43
N ASP A 67 0.18 -11.67 -6.59
CA ASP A 67 1.51 -11.99 -7.11
C ASP A 67 2.59 -11.18 -6.37
N LEU A 68 2.23 -9.95 -5.96
CA LEU A 68 3.12 -9.06 -5.22
C LEU A 68 3.27 -9.46 -3.75
N PHE A 69 2.21 -9.99 -3.15
CA PHE A 69 2.14 -10.40 -1.74
C PHE A 69 1.74 -11.87 -1.62
N PRO A 70 2.63 -12.81 -2.03
CA PRO A 70 2.32 -14.22 -2.03
C PRO A 70 2.00 -14.73 -0.62
N GLY A 71 0.89 -15.46 -0.48
CA GLY A 71 0.46 -16.05 0.78
C GLY A 71 -0.43 -15.16 1.66
N VAL A 72 -0.66 -13.90 1.30
CA VAL A 72 -1.63 -13.04 2.01
C VAL A 72 -3.04 -13.31 1.52
N GLY A 73 -3.28 -13.24 0.20
CA GLY A 73 -4.58 -13.50 -0.40
C GLY A 73 -4.73 -12.85 -1.78
N THR A 74 -5.82 -13.15 -2.48
CA THR A 74 -6.10 -12.57 -3.82
C THR A 74 -6.71 -11.18 -3.77
N SER A 75 -7.27 -10.79 -2.62
CA SER A 75 -7.76 -9.44 -2.34
C SER A 75 -7.29 -9.03 -0.95
N VAL A 76 -6.68 -7.85 -0.84
CA VAL A 76 -5.96 -7.41 0.36
C VAL A 76 -6.25 -5.94 0.69
N TYR A 77 -6.09 -5.58 1.96
CA TYR A 77 -6.01 -4.19 2.39
C TYR A 77 -4.58 -3.71 2.26
N LEU A 78 -4.37 -2.54 1.62
CA LEU A 78 -3.05 -1.97 1.45
C LEU A 78 -2.73 -0.94 2.54
N TRP A 79 -1.48 -0.94 2.95
CA TRP A 79 -0.94 -0.04 3.96
C TRP A 79 0.37 0.58 3.46
N ALA A 80 0.53 1.87 3.65
CA ALA A 80 1.81 2.54 3.50
C ALA A 80 2.50 2.64 4.86
N TRP A 81 3.75 2.19 4.94
CA TRP A 81 4.57 2.30 6.14
C TRP A 81 5.92 2.93 5.81
N PRO A 82 6.01 4.27 5.85
CA PRO A 82 7.29 4.94 5.69
C PRO A 82 8.07 4.93 7.02
N LEU A 83 9.38 4.68 6.96
CA LEU A 83 10.23 4.56 8.15
C LEU A 83 11.11 5.79 8.40
N SER A 84 11.48 6.52 7.35
CA SER A 84 12.46 7.62 7.38
C SER A 84 11.83 9.01 7.46
N GLY A 85 10.65 9.21 6.84
CA GLY A 85 9.96 10.50 6.77
C GLY A 85 8.48 10.34 6.42
N ALA A 86 7.70 11.40 6.55
CA ALA A 86 6.29 11.38 6.13
C ALA A 86 6.18 11.32 4.60
N VAL A 87 5.22 10.58 4.08
CA VAL A 87 5.03 10.36 2.63
C VAL A 87 3.59 10.63 2.25
N ASP A 88 3.41 11.37 1.16
CA ASP A 88 2.10 11.50 0.52
C ASP A 88 1.96 10.40 -0.52
N VAL A 89 0.97 9.53 -0.34
CA VAL A 89 0.72 8.36 -1.18
C VAL A 89 -0.56 8.56 -1.98
N SER A 90 -0.43 8.64 -3.30
CA SER A 90 -1.55 8.59 -4.21
C SER A 90 -1.95 7.13 -4.44
N VAL A 91 -3.21 6.80 -4.16
CA VAL A 91 -3.79 5.47 -4.37
C VAL A 91 -5.03 5.57 -5.25
N SER A 92 -5.12 4.68 -6.25
CA SER A 92 -6.30 4.54 -7.11
C SER A 92 -6.69 3.07 -7.29
N HIS A 93 -7.97 2.73 -7.04
CA HIS A 93 -8.53 1.39 -7.23
C HIS A 93 -10.04 1.45 -7.54
N VAL A 94 -10.65 0.34 -7.98
CA VAL A 94 -12.09 0.18 -8.26
C VAL A 94 -12.78 -0.76 -7.26
#